data_AF-A0A8S4AR14-F1
#
_entry.id   AF-A0A8S4AR14-F1
#
_cell.length_a   1.000
_cell.length_b   1.000
_cell.length_c   1.000
_cell.angle_alpha   90.00
_cell.angle_beta   90.00
_cell.angle_gamma   90.00
#
_symmetry.space_group_name_H-M   'P 1'
#
loop_
_entity.id
_entity.type
_entity.pdbx_description
1 polymer ?
#
loop_
_entity_poly.entity_id
_entity_poly.type
_entity_poly.pdbx_seq_one_letter_code
_entity_poly.pdbx_strand_id
1 'polypeptide(L)'
;MESETQRLRRQKPFLFVCSCRMNQAPTSGFEEDVGAKTTHHVMYPESAIDLDNTTSLVLIPFKTLDLQWMVSALTTGTIKYTYLPVIPRIKANKDKVLIYSPTFFKYVYESWLEGHGRYPSTGFLSLLLAIHICDEVSVTGAVGRTGELHDNRTADVPPSSGLRDYAISVFGFGADQYGNWHHYWETNHLAGAFRHTGVHDGDYEYNVTLLLADKHKIRMFKGR
;
A
#
# COMPACT_ATOMS: atom_id res chain seq x y z
N MET A 1 35.08 -0.12 16.06
CA MET A 1 33.85 -0.64 16.69
C MET A 1 32.70 -0.13 15.85
N GLU A 2 32.16 -0.97 14.95
CA GLU A 2 31.04 -0.58 14.06
C GLU A 2 29.77 -0.35 14.90
N SER A 3 28.95 0.62 14.49
CA SER A 3 27.66 0.87 15.13
C SER A 3 26.68 -0.27 14.88
N GLU A 4 25.73 -0.48 15.80
CA GLU A 4 24.66 -1.48 15.65
C GLU A 4 23.85 -1.28 14.36
N THR A 5 23.72 -0.02 13.92
CA THR A 5 23.16 0.38 12.62
C THR A 5 23.97 -0.12 11.43
N GLN A 6 25.31 -0.12 11.51
CA GLN A 6 26.19 -0.71 10.48
C GLN A 6 26.11 -2.24 10.47
N ARG A 7 25.89 -2.86 11.64
CA ARG A 7 25.71 -4.32 11.77
C ARG A 7 24.40 -4.80 11.14
N LEU A 8 23.30 -4.07 11.35
CA LEU A 8 22.00 -4.34 10.72
C LEU A 8 22.04 -4.15 9.19
N ARG A 9 22.82 -3.17 8.69
CA ARG A 9 23.01 -2.95 7.24
C ARG A 9 23.82 -4.05 6.55
N ARG A 10 24.73 -4.73 7.26
CA ARG A 10 25.56 -5.82 6.72
C ARG A 10 24.83 -7.17 6.64
N GLN A 11 23.69 -7.34 7.33
CA GLN A 11 22.90 -8.58 7.31
C GLN A 11 21.88 -8.69 6.16
N LYS A 12 21.91 -7.82 5.13
CA LYS A 12 21.05 -7.97 3.94
C LYS A 12 21.82 -8.53 2.71
N PRO A 13 22.15 -9.84 2.62
CA PRO A 13 22.61 -10.47 1.39
C PRO A 13 21.44 -11.09 0.60
N PHE A 14 20.27 -10.46 0.57
CA PHE A 14 19.14 -10.89 -0.25
C PHE A 14 18.49 -9.69 -0.93
N LEU A 15 18.40 -9.78 -2.25
CA LEU A 15 17.71 -8.85 -3.13
C LEU A 15 16.20 -8.91 -2.82
N PHE A 16 15.68 -8.02 -1.97
CA PHE A 16 14.25 -7.98 -1.62
C PHE A 16 13.51 -6.94 -2.45
N VAL A 17 13.21 -7.21 -3.73
CA VAL A 17 12.24 -6.37 -4.46
C VAL A 17 10.88 -6.60 -3.81
N CYS A 18 10.35 -5.58 -3.13
CA CYS A 18 9.07 -5.63 -2.44
C CYS A 18 7.98 -5.00 -3.32
N SER A 19 7.13 -5.80 -3.93
CA SER A 19 5.89 -5.33 -4.56
C SER A 19 4.75 -5.43 -3.55
N CYS A 20 4.22 -4.29 -3.10
CA CYS A 20 3.11 -4.23 -2.15
C CYS A 20 1.81 -3.87 -2.88
N ARG A 21 0.77 -4.70 -2.74
CA ARG A 21 -0.58 -4.35 -3.16
C ARG A 21 -1.48 -4.15 -1.97
N MET A 22 -2.67 -3.59 -2.19
CA MET A 22 -3.63 -3.45 -1.13
C MET A 22 -5.07 -3.69 -1.58
N ASN A 23 -5.92 -3.97 -0.60
CA ASN A 23 -7.35 -4.14 -0.79
C ASN A 23 -7.64 -5.21 -1.86
N GLN A 24 -8.54 -4.93 -2.81
CA GLN A 24 -8.95 -5.86 -3.85
C GLN A 24 -8.23 -5.63 -5.19
N ALA A 25 -7.10 -4.92 -5.18
CA ALA A 25 -6.36 -4.53 -6.38
C ALA A 25 -5.98 -5.74 -7.26
N PRO A 26 -6.60 -5.90 -8.46
CA PRO A 26 -6.30 -7.02 -9.35
C PRO A 26 -5.02 -6.73 -10.14
N THR A 27 -4.30 -7.78 -10.50
CA THR A 27 -3.20 -7.72 -11.48
C THR A 27 -3.64 -8.19 -12.85
N SER A 28 -4.60 -9.11 -12.89
CA SER A 28 -5.04 -9.73 -14.13
C SER A 28 -5.71 -8.70 -15.05
N GLY A 29 -5.19 -8.57 -16.26
CA GLY A 29 -5.65 -7.59 -17.26
C GLY A 29 -5.03 -6.20 -17.13
N PHE A 30 -4.13 -5.99 -16.17
CA PHE A 30 -3.42 -4.72 -15.93
C PHE A 30 -1.90 -4.92 -15.78
N GLU A 31 -1.37 -6.09 -16.14
CA GLU A 31 0.00 -6.49 -15.85
C GLU A 31 1.06 -5.56 -16.47
N GLU A 32 0.75 -4.93 -17.61
CA GLU A 32 1.63 -3.96 -18.26
C GLU A 32 1.75 -2.65 -17.47
N ASP A 33 0.68 -2.22 -16.80
CA ASP A 33 0.63 -0.96 -16.06
C ASP A 33 1.07 -1.13 -14.60
N VAL A 34 0.71 -2.26 -13.99
CA VAL A 34 0.89 -2.50 -12.55
C VAL A 34 1.80 -3.68 -12.22
N GLY A 35 2.38 -4.34 -13.22
CA GLY A 35 3.20 -5.54 -13.04
C GLY A 35 2.38 -6.77 -12.60
N ALA A 36 2.93 -7.95 -12.84
CA ALA A 36 2.28 -9.23 -12.48
C ALA A 36 2.62 -9.72 -11.06
N LYS A 37 3.73 -9.27 -10.47
CA LYS A 37 4.26 -9.80 -9.21
C LYS A 37 3.68 -9.06 -8.00
N THR A 38 3.31 -9.81 -6.97
CA THR A 38 2.96 -9.33 -5.63
C THR A 38 3.85 -10.07 -4.63
N THR A 39 4.40 -9.35 -3.65
CA THR A 39 5.20 -9.97 -2.57
C THR A 39 4.57 -9.76 -1.21
N HIS A 40 3.91 -8.61 -1.03
CA HIS A 40 3.17 -8.26 0.18
C HIS A 40 1.80 -7.76 -0.24
N HIS A 41 0.75 -8.18 0.44
CA HIS A 41 -0.61 -7.74 0.18
C HIS A 41 -1.23 -7.21 1.46
N VAL A 42 -1.48 -5.91 1.48
CA VAL A 42 -1.99 -5.16 2.62
C VAL A 42 -3.52 -5.20 2.60
N MET A 43 -4.14 -5.76 3.63
CA MET A 43 -5.60 -5.84 3.68
C MET A 43 -6.13 -5.88 5.11
N TYR A 44 -7.46 -5.79 5.21
CA TYR A 44 -8.24 -5.89 6.43
C TYR A 44 -9.51 -6.70 6.13
N PRO A 45 -10.28 -7.19 7.13
CA PRO A 45 -11.34 -8.19 6.89
C PRO A 45 -12.35 -7.83 5.79
N GLU A 46 -12.74 -6.55 5.73
CA GLU A 46 -13.72 -6.02 4.78
C GLU A 46 -13.16 -5.81 3.35
N SER A 47 -11.84 -5.89 3.17
CA SER A 47 -11.16 -5.75 1.87
C SER A 47 -10.34 -6.99 1.47
N ALA A 48 -10.54 -8.10 2.19
CA ALA A 48 -9.73 -9.29 2.06
C ALA A 48 -9.93 -10.02 0.72
N ILE A 49 -8.86 -10.68 0.27
CA ILE A 49 -8.86 -11.59 -0.88
C ILE A 49 -8.09 -12.86 -0.53
N ASP A 50 -8.29 -13.91 -1.33
CA ASP A 50 -7.40 -15.08 -1.31
C ASP A 50 -6.03 -14.70 -1.89
N LEU A 51 -4.96 -15.20 -1.26
CA LEU A 51 -3.57 -14.98 -1.66
C LEU A 51 -2.91 -16.31 -2.04
N ASP A 52 -1.97 -16.24 -2.98
CA ASP A 52 -1.10 -17.37 -3.29
C ASP A 52 -0.10 -17.64 -2.16
N ASN A 53 0.50 -18.83 -2.14
CA ASN A 53 1.43 -19.23 -1.07
C ASN A 53 2.78 -18.47 -1.05
N THR A 54 3.08 -17.71 -2.10
CA THR A 54 4.32 -16.93 -2.21
C THR A 54 4.19 -15.52 -1.64
N THR A 55 2.97 -14.97 -1.64
CA THR A 55 2.64 -13.62 -1.15
C THR A 55 2.50 -13.57 0.38
N SER A 56 3.12 -12.57 1.00
CA SER A 56 2.97 -12.25 2.43
C SER A 56 1.71 -11.43 2.65
N LEU A 57 0.90 -11.81 3.63
CA LEU A 57 -0.29 -11.06 4.04
C LEU A 57 0.13 -10.01 5.07
N VAL A 58 -0.17 -8.73 4.85
CA VAL A 58 0.03 -7.67 5.85
C VAL A 58 -1.34 -7.19 6.34
N LEU A 59 -1.73 -7.59 7.56
CA LEU A 59 -3.00 -7.19 8.16
C LEU A 59 -2.88 -5.79 8.75
N ILE A 60 -3.77 -4.87 8.38
CA ILE A 60 -3.97 -3.62 9.13
C ILE A 60 -5.16 -3.79 10.08
N PRO A 61 -4.94 -3.88 11.41
CA PRO A 61 -6.03 -3.99 12.37
C PRO A 61 -6.56 -2.60 12.74
N PHE A 62 -7.77 -2.28 12.27
CA PHE A 62 -8.50 -1.05 12.67
C PHE A 62 -9.29 -1.26 13.97
N LYS A 63 -9.56 -2.52 14.33
CA LYS A 63 -10.29 -2.94 15.54
C LYS A 63 -9.79 -4.29 16.02
N THR A 64 -9.98 -4.58 17.31
CA THR A 64 -9.57 -5.87 17.93
C THR A 64 -10.19 -7.07 17.24
N LEU A 65 -11.41 -6.91 16.72
CA LEU A 65 -12.10 -7.93 15.94
C LEU A 65 -11.33 -8.35 14.67
N ASP A 66 -10.49 -7.49 14.09
CA ASP A 66 -9.71 -7.82 12.89
C ASP A 66 -8.62 -8.86 13.19
N LEU A 67 -8.01 -8.76 14.39
CA LEU A 67 -7.05 -9.75 14.87
C LEU A 67 -7.74 -11.10 15.14
N GLN A 68 -8.93 -11.07 15.73
CA GLN A 68 -9.73 -12.28 15.93
C GLN A 68 -10.18 -12.89 14.60
N TRP A 69 -10.57 -12.05 13.64
CA TRP A 69 -10.93 -12.47 12.29
C TRP A 69 -9.75 -13.16 11.61
N MET A 70 -8.52 -12.67 11.75
CA MET A 70 -7.35 -13.32 11.16
C MET A 70 -7.17 -14.76 11.65
N VAL A 71 -7.30 -14.98 12.97
CA VAL A 71 -7.25 -16.33 13.56
C VAL A 71 -8.39 -17.19 13.01
N SER A 72 -9.63 -16.67 13.02
CA SER A 72 -10.81 -17.36 12.49
C SER A 72 -10.64 -17.73 11.01
N ALA A 73 -10.25 -16.77 10.17
CA ALA A 73 -10.18 -16.90 8.72
C ALA A 73 -9.15 -17.95 8.27
N LEU A 74 -8.07 -18.12 9.03
CA LEU A 74 -7.05 -19.14 8.78
C LEU A 74 -7.33 -20.48 9.46
N THR A 75 -8.37 -20.57 10.29
CA THR A 75 -8.71 -21.79 11.05
C THR A 75 -10.18 -22.16 10.89
N THR A 76 -11.06 -21.71 11.78
CA THR A 76 -12.43 -22.20 11.98
C THR A 76 -13.47 -21.57 11.05
N GLY A 77 -13.23 -20.33 10.62
CA GLY A 77 -14.17 -19.53 9.82
C GLY A 77 -15.47 -19.17 10.54
N THR A 78 -15.39 -18.94 11.85
CA THR A 78 -16.55 -18.61 12.68
C THR A 78 -16.99 -17.15 12.54
N ILE A 79 -16.06 -16.22 12.29
CA ILE A 79 -16.37 -14.80 12.10
C ILE A 79 -16.77 -14.57 10.64
N LYS A 80 -18.05 -14.25 10.42
CA LYS A 80 -18.65 -14.01 9.09
C LYS A 80 -19.11 -12.58 8.89
N TYR A 81 -19.08 -11.77 9.94
CA TYR A 81 -19.64 -10.42 9.95
C TYR A 81 -18.84 -9.52 10.91
N THR A 82 -18.60 -8.28 10.51
CA THR A 82 -18.10 -7.19 11.34
C THR A 82 -19.17 -6.10 11.49
N TYR A 83 -19.03 -4.95 10.84
CA TYR A 83 -20.13 -4.04 10.52
C TYR A 83 -20.70 -4.31 9.12
N LEU A 84 -20.02 -5.14 8.32
CA LEU A 84 -20.46 -5.68 7.04
C LEU A 84 -20.10 -7.18 6.96
N PRO A 85 -20.67 -7.95 6.03
CA PRO A 85 -20.23 -9.32 5.78
C PRO A 85 -18.74 -9.38 5.42
N VAL A 86 -18.01 -10.38 5.94
CA VAL A 86 -16.59 -10.61 5.66
C VAL A 86 -16.35 -12.05 5.24
N ILE A 87 -15.25 -12.29 4.51
CA ILE A 87 -14.89 -13.64 4.06
C ILE A 87 -14.64 -14.52 5.29
N PRO A 88 -15.40 -15.63 5.48
CA PRO A 88 -15.25 -16.46 6.68
C PRO A 88 -13.91 -17.20 6.72
N ARG A 89 -13.39 -17.65 5.58
CA ARG A 89 -12.09 -18.35 5.48
C ARG A 89 -11.35 -17.86 4.24
N ILE A 90 -10.06 -17.57 4.40
CA ILE A 90 -9.17 -17.15 3.32
C ILE A 90 -8.09 -18.19 3.06
N LYS A 91 -7.61 -18.25 1.82
CA LYS A 91 -6.36 -18.92 1.47
C LYS A 91 -5.22 -17.92 1.62
N ALA A 92 -4.31 -18.21 2.54
CA ALA A 92 -3.05 -17.49 2.68
C ALA A 92 -2.04 -18.38 3.40
N ASN A 93 -0.76 -18.14 3.17
CA ASN A 93 0.29 -18.84 3.89
C ASN A 93 0.39 -18.33 5.34
N LYS A 94 0.09 -19.20 6.31
CA LYS A 94 0.09 -18.86 7.75
C LYS A 94 1.45 -18.39 8.27
N ASP A 95 2.54 -18.89 7.67
CA ASP A 95 3.91 -18.54 8.06
C ASP A 95 4.36 -17.19 7.47
N LYS A 96 3.54 -16.59 6.60
CA LYS A 96 3.81 -15.29 5.95
C LYS A 96 2.79 -14.22 6.33
N VAL A 97 2.11 -14.39 7.46
CA VAL A 97 1.20 -13.39 8.01
C VAL A 97 1.99 -12.39 8.85
N LEU A 98 1.88 -11.12 8.49
CA LEU A 98 2.46 -9.97 9.17
C LEU A 98 1.33 -9.10 9.71
N ILE A 99 1.51 -8.55 10.91
CA ILE A 99 0.54 -7.66 11.56
C ILE A 99 1.11 -6.26 11.60
N TYR A 100 0.39 -5.30 11.01
CA TYR A 100 0.74 -3.89 11.08
C TYR A 100 0.63 -3.42 12.53
N SER A 101 1.70 -2.82 13.06
CA SER A 101 1.75 -2.39 14.45
C SER A 101 0.74 -1.27 14.73
N PRO A 102 -0.19 -1.42 15.70
CA PRO A 102 -1.08 -0.34 16.11
C PRO A 102 -0.35 0.90 16.64
N THR A 103 0.85 0.73 17.21
CA THR A 103 1.70 1.85 17.61
C THR A 103 2.24 2.61 16.40
N PHE A 104 2.65 1.90 15.36
CA PHE A 104 3.11 2.53 14.12
C PHE A 104 1.95 3.22 13.40
N PHE A 105 0.75 2.62 13.41
CA PHE A 105 -0.48 3.25 12.92
C PHE A 105 -0.72 4.60 13.61
N LYS A 106 -0.66 4.61 14.95
CA LYS A 106 -0.84 5.84 15.74
C LYS A 106 0.23 6.89 15.41
N TYR A 107 1.48 6.47 15.26
CA TYR A 107 2.57 7.36 14.84
C TYR A 107 2.30 8.00 13.46
N VAL A 108 1.84 7.23 12.48
CA VAL A 108 1.47 7.78 11.16
C VAL A 108 0.37 8.83 11.31
N TYR A 109 -0.66 8.54 12.10
CA TYR A 109 -1.76 9.49 12.32
C TYR A 109 -1.31 10.78 13.01
N GLU A 110 -0.55 10.68 14.10
CA GLU A 110 -0.20 11.86 14.91
C GLU A 110 0.97 12.65 14.32
N SER A 111 1.98 11.98 13.75
CA SER A 111 3.23 12.64 13.32
C SER A 111 3.27 12.98 11.84
N TRP A 112 2.52 12.26 10.99
CA TRP A 112 2.50 12.50 9.54
C TRP A 112 1.22 13.14 9.05
N LEU A 113 0.09 12.84 9.70
CA LEU A 113 -1.21 13.43 9.36
C LEU A 113 -1.66 14.53 10.31
N GLU A 114 -0.92 14.81 11.38
CA GLU A 114 -1.25 15.86 12.36
C GLU A 114 -2.70 15.77 12.89
N GLY A 115 -3.27 14.55 12.94
CA GLY A 115 -4.65 14.33 13.35
C GLY A 115 -5.73 14.61 12.30
N HIS A 116 -5.37 14.88 11.05
CA HIS A 116 -6.32 15.08 9.94
C HIS A 116 -7.09 13.79 9.62
N GLY A 117 -8.43 13.92 9.48
CA GLY A 117 -9.34 12.79 9.36
C GLY A 117 -9.53 12.02 10.68
N ARG A 118 -10.28 10.92 10.64
CA ARG A 118 -10.50 10.06 11.82
C ARG A 118 -9.35 9.08 12.02
N TYR A 119 -8.77 8.58 10.93
CA TYR A 119 -7.57 7.74 10.90
C TYR A 119 -6.96 7.72 9.49
N PRO A 120 -5.69 7.29 9.30
CA PRO A 120 -5.05 7.23 7.98
C PRO A 120 -5.67 6.18 7.05
N SER A 121 -5.62 6.41 5.74
CA SER A 121 -6.03 5.42 4.74
C SER A 121 -5.07 4.22 4.68
N THR A 122 -5.56 3.07 4.21
CA THR A 122 -4.73 1.87 3.93
C THR A 122 -3.56 2.22 3.01
N GLY A 123 -3.79 3.12 2.05
CA GLY A 123 -2.77 3.54 1.10
C GLY A 123 -1.64 4.32 1.76
N PHE A 124 -1.98 5.30 2.58
CA PHE A 124 -0.98 6.08 3.30
C PHE A 124 -0.23 5.25 4.33
N LEU A 125 -0.93 4.36 5.06
CA LEU A 125 -0.28 3.41 5.98
C LEU A 125 0.72 2.50 5.28
N SER A 126 0.38 2.05 4.07
CA SER A 126 1.26 1.21 3.23
C SER A 126 2.47 1.99 2.74
N LEU A 127 2.28 3.24 2.31
CA LEU A 127 3.37 4.15 1.91
C LEU A 127 4.34 4.39 3.07
N LEU A 128 3.82 4.69 4.26
CA LEU A 128 4.68 4.98 5.41
C LEU A 128 5.40 3.72 5.90
N LEU A 129 4.75 2.56 5.86
CA LEU A 129 5.43 1.29 6.12
C LEU A 129 6.57 1.06 5.12
N ALA A 130 6.31 1.27 3.82
CA ALA A 130 7.30 1.15 2.76
C ALA A 130 8.54 2.03 3.01
N ILE A 131 8.32 3.31 3.34
CA ILE A 131 9.40 4.27 3.65
C ILE A 131 10.26 3.82 4.83
N HIS A 132 9.69 3.11 5.82
CA HIS A 132 10.44 2.67 7.00
C HIS A 132 11.23 1.36 6.77
N ILE A 133 10.83 0.53 5.80
CA ILE A 133 11.43 -0.81 5.60
C ILE A 133 12.31 -0.91 4.34
N CYS A 134 12.12 -0.01 3.37
CA CYS A 134 12.84 0.01 2.10
C CYS A 134 13.85 1.15 1.99
N ASP A 135 14.87 0.94 1.18
CA ASP A 135 15.90 1.94 0.90
C ASP A 135 15.43 2.97 -0.14
N GLU A 136 14.58 2.54 -1.08
CA GLU A 136 13.91 3.38 -2.08
C GLU A 136 12.43 2.98 -2.19
N VAL A 137 11.57 3.94 -2.57
CA VAL A 137 10.12 3.74 -2.69
C VAL A 137 9.61 4.44 -3.95
N SER A 138 8.77 3.74 -4.72
CA SER A 138 8.26 4.18 -6.02
C SER A 138 6.75 4.03 -6.10
N VAL A 139 6.00 5.09 -5.88
CA VAL A 139 4.53 5.06 -5.88
C VAL A 139 4.00 5.10 -7.31
N THR A 140 3.15 4.13 -7.66
CA THR A 140 2.51 4.00 -8.97
C THR A 140 1.01 3.82 -8.76
N GLY A 141 0.16 4.70 -9.30
CA GLY A 141 -1.29 4.59 -9.11
C GLY A 141 -2.10 5.89 -9.17
N ALA A 142 -1.48 7.07 -9.29
CA ALA A 142 -2.21 8.32 -9.43
C ALA A 142 -2.61 8.54 -10.90
N VAL A 143 -3.89 8.38 -11.24
CA VAL A 143 -4.41 8.70 -12.59
C VAL A 143 -4.42 10.23 -12.75
N GLY A 144 -3.64 10.79 -13.66
CA GLY A 144 -3.74 12.20 -14.05
C GLY A 144 -3.65 12.30 -15.56
N ARG A 145 -4.70 12.78 -16.24
CA ARG A 145 -4.72 12.70 -17.71
C ARG A 145 -3.95 13.83 -18.39
N THR A 146 -3.10 13.42 -19.33
CA THR A 146 -2.69 14.11 -20.58
C THR A 146 -2.58 15.63 -20.56
N GLY A 147 -1.35 16.13 -20.49
CA GLY A 147 -1.00 17.52 -20.79
C GLY A 147 0.28 17.93 -20.07
N GLU A 148 1.40 17.86 -20.77
CA GLU A 148 2.69 18.46 -20.41
C GLU A 148 3.43 17.91 -19.17
N LEU A 149 4.09 16.77 -19.38
CA LEU A 149 5.52 16.63 -19.05
C LEU A 149 6.09 15.67 -20.09
N HIS A 150 6.80 16.23 -21.06
CA HIS A 150 7.66 15.45 -21.95
C HIS A 150 8.80 14.86 -21.11
N ASP A 151 8.56 13.71 -20.48
CA ASP A 151 9.61 12.77 -20.13
C ASP A 151 9.26 11.46 -20.85
N ASN A 152 9.98 11.17 -21.93
CA ASN A 152 9.89 9.95 -22.75
C ASN A 152 10.40 8.71 -21.98
N ARG A 153 9.97 8.54 -20.75
CA ARG A 153 10.16 7.31 -19.98
C ARG A 153 8.80 6.66 -19.87
N THR A 154 8.50 5.83 -20.86
CA THR A 154 7.63 4.67 -20.68
C THR A 154 7.95 3.99 -19.35
N ALA A 155 7.00 3.24 -18.79
CA ALA A 155 7.20 2.40 -17.61
C ALA A 155 8.25 1.27 -17.81
N ASP A 156 9.19 1.46 -18.73
CA ASP A 156 10.44 0.76 -18.82
C ASP A 156 11.37 1.36 -17.76
N VAL A 157 11.42 0.72 -16.60
CA VAL A 157 12.57 0.84 -15.70
C VAL A 157 13.80 0.42 -16.54
N PRO A 158 14.72 1.33 -16.93
CA PRO A 158 15.92 0.92 -17.62
C PRO A 158 16.71 0.04 -16.64
N PRO A 159 17.37 -1.04 -17.08
CA PRO A 159 18.32 -1.73 -16.22
C PRO A 159 19.49 -0.77 -16.01
N SER A 160 19.39 0.07 -14.97
CA SER A 160 20.49 0.91 -14.56
C SER A 160 21.57 -0.02 -14.01
N SER A 161 22.76 0.16 -14.56
CA SER A 161 23.98 -0.55 -14.23
C SER A 161 24.14 -0.80 -12.72
N GLY A 162 23.85 -2.01 -12.26
CA GLY A 162 24.47 -2.62 -11.08
C GLY A 162 24.13 -2.05 -9.70
N LEU A 163 23.08 -1.24 -9.50
CA LEU A 163 22.76 -0.68 -8.19
C LEU A 163 21.28 -0.85 -7.79
N ARG A 164 21.06 -1.83 -6.89
CA ARG A 164 20.00 -1.96 -5.87
C ARG A 164 18.75 -1.07 -6.02
N ASP A 165 17.79 -1.51 -6.83
CA ASP A 165 16.47 -0.87 -6.91
C ASP A 165 15.45 -1.62 -6.02
N TYR A 166 14.95 -0.94 -4.98
CA TYR A 166 13.78 -1.36 -4.20
C TYR A 166 12.59 -0.51 -4.66
N ALA A 167 11.64 -1.09 -5.40
CA ALA A 167 10.46 -0.37 -5.88
C ALA A 167 9.20 -0.99 -5.26
N ILE A 168 8.58 -0.28 -4.31
CA ILE A 168 7.22 -0.58 -3.82
C ILE A 168 6.22 0.25 -4.61
N SER A 169 5.57 -0.37 -5.59
CA SER A 169 4.42 0.23 -6.27
C SER A 169 3.16 0.10 -5.43
N VAL A 170 2.75 1.20 -4.79
CA VAL A 170 1.52 1.30 -4.00
C VAL A 170 0.33 1.51 -4.93
N PHE A 171 -0.23 0.42 -5.45
CA PHE A 171 -1.34 0.49 -6.40
C PHE A 171 -2.69 0.75 -5.71
N GLY A 172 -3.49 1.67 -6.28
CA GLY A 172 -4.77 2.11 -5.71
C GLY A 172 -4.69 3.35 -4.81
N PHE A 173 -3.56 4.08 -4.86
CA PHE A 173 -3.32 5.29 -4.09
C PHE A 173 -3.02 6.47 -5.02
N GLY A 174 -3.86 7.50 -4.97
CA GLY A 174 -3.66 8.74 -5.71
C GLY A 174 -4.98 9.38 -6.12
N ALA A 175 -5.10 10.68 -5.87
CA ALA A 175 -6.18 11.49 -6.37
C ALA A 175 -5.90 11.88 -7.83
N ASP A 176 -6.93 12.00 -8.66
CA ASP A 176 -6.79 12.60 -9.97
C ASP A 176 -6.50 14.11 -9.90
N GLN A 177 -6.33 14.76 -11.04
CA GLN A 177 -6.08 16.22 -11.10
C GLN A 177 -7.21 17.08 -10.51
N TYR A 178 -8.39 16.50 -10.27
CA TYR A 178 -9.54 17.12 -9.62
C TYR A 178 -9.66 16.70 -8.15
N GLY A 179 -8.71 15.89 -7.67
CA GLY A 179 -8.68 15.33 -6.33
C GLY A 179 -9.65 14.17 -6.11
N ASN A 180 -10.12 13.51 -7.17
CA ASN A 180 -11.01 12.34 -7.06
C ASN A 180 -10.20 11.06 -6.85
N TRP A 181 -10.63 10.23 -5.91
CA TRP A 181 -9.93 9.02 -5.50
C TRP A 181 -10.58 7.79 -6.15
N HIS A 182 -10.11 7.41 -7.34
CA HIS A 182 -10.60 6.24 -8.06
C HIS A 182 -9.64 5.04 -7.91
N HIS A 183 -10.17 3.83 -7.76
CA HIS A 183 -9.40 2.62 -7.99
C HIS A 183 -9.14 2.45 -9.50
N TYR A 184 -7.92 2.06 -9.91
CA TYR A 184 -7.59 1.84 -11.33
C TYR A 184 -8.41 0.70 -11.97
N TRP A 185 -9.06 -0.13 -11.16
CA TRP A 185 -9.86 -1.28 -11.57
C TRP A 185 -11.39 -1.07 -11.42
N GLU A 186 -11.85 0.12 -11.00
CA GLU A 186 -13.29 0.40 -10.83
C GLU A 186 -13.77 1.55 -11.72
N THR A 187 -14.85 1.31 -12.49
CA THR A 187 -15.61 2.34 -13.23
C THR A 187 -16.60 3.10 -12.33
N ASN A 188 -16.23 3.32 -11.07
CA ASN A 188 -17.14 3.88 -10.08
C ASN A 188 -17.15 5.42 -10.16
N HIS A 189 -18.29 5.98 -10.58
CA HIS A 189 -18.55 7.43 -10.64
C HIS A 189 -18.71 8.07 -9.23
N LEU A 190 -18.66 7.29 -8.15
CA LEU A 190 -18.80 7.73 -6.74
C LEU A 190 -17.48 7.81 -5.97
N ALA A 191 -16.34 7.89 -6.67
CA ALA A 191 -14.98 7.96 -6.14
C ALA A 191 -14.62 9.17 -5.24
N GLY A 192 -15.62 9.91 -4.78
CA GLY A 192 -15.53 10.91 -3.72
C GLY A 192 -16.14 10.44 -2.39
N ALA A 193 -16.56 9.18 -2.25
CA ALA A 193 -17.20 8.69 -1.03
C ALA A 193 -16.33 8.92 0.23
N PHE A 194 -15.00 8.84 0.11
CA PHE A 194 -14.07 9.15 1.21
C PHE A 194 -14.05 10.65 1.57
N ARG A 195 -14.15 11.57 0.59
CA ARG A 195 -14.34 13.02 0.82
C ARG A 195 -15.65 13.32 1.54
N HIS A 196 -16.70 12.55 1.26
CA HIS A 196 -18.03 12.74 1.87
C HIS A 196 -18.16 12.13 3.27
N THR A 197 -17.47 11.01 3.55
CA THR A 197 -17.54 10.35 4.86
C THR A 197 -16.63 10.97 5.92
N GLY A 198 -15.57 11.68 5.51
CA GLY A 198 -14.62 12.34 6.43
C GLY A 198 -13.80 11.36 7.27
N VAL A 199 -13.79 10.07 6.91
CA VAL A 199 -13.03 9.04 7.63
C VAL A 199 -11.53 9.26 7.48
N HIS A 200 -11.09 9.63 6.27
CA HIS A 200 -9.72 9.97 5.93
C HIS A 200 -9.67 11.36 5.31
N ASP A 201 -8.62 12.13 5.56
CA ASP A 201 -8.36 13.38 4.85
C ASP A 201 -7.46 13.11 3.64
N GLY A 202 -8.08 12.68 2.54
CA GLY A 202 -7.35 12.30 1.32
C GLY A 202 -6.55 13.45 0.71
N ASP A 203 -7.06 14.69 0.79
CA ASP A 203 -6.35 15.84 0.25
C ASP A 203 -5.07 16.13 1.06
N TYR A 204 -5.14 16.01 2.38
CA TYR A 204 -3.95 16.13 3.24
C TYR A 204 -2.95 14.99 2.98
N GLU A 205 -3.40 13.72 2.93
CA GLU A 205 -2.53 12.58 2.61
C GLU A 205 -1.81 12.73 1.26
N TYR A 206 -2.51 13.24 0.25
CA TYR A 206 -1.95 13.50 -1.07
C TYR A 206 -0.89 14.61 -1.02
N ASN A 207 -1.14 15.71 -0.31
CA ASN A 207 -0.18 16.80 -0.15
C ASN A 207 1.11 16.34 0.54
N VAL A 208 1.01 15.51 1.59
CA VAL A 208 2.19 14.91 2.23
C VAL A 208 2.96 14.02 1.26
N THR A 209 2.25 13.25 0.43
CA THR A 209 2.86 12.40 -0.61
C THR A 209 3.60 13.25 -1.66
N LEU A 210 3.02 14.36 -2.11
CA LEU A 210 3.68 15.30 -3.02
C LEU A 210 4.93 15.92 -2.39
N LEU A 211 4.88 16.27 -1.11
CA LEU A 211 6.05 16.80 -0.39
C LEU A 211 7.16 15.75 -0.27
N LEU A 212 6.82 14.49 -0.02
CA LEU A 212 7.78 13.38 -0.03
C LEU A 212 8.46 13.22 -1.40
N ALA A 213 7.70 13.39 -2.49
CA ALA A 213 8.23 13.33 -3.85
C ALA A 213 9.14 14.53 -4.16
N ASP A 214 8.73 15.75 -3.80
CA ASP A 214 9.52 17.00 -3.92
C ASP A 214 10.85 16.90 -3.18
N LYS A 215 10.83 16.29 -1.98
CA LYS A 215 12.03 16.07 -1.16
C LYS A 215 12.84 14.84 -1.56
N HIS A 216 12.53 14.23 -2.70
CA HIS A 216 13.20 13.04 -3.23
C HIS A 216 13.25 11.87 -2.24
N LYS A 217 12.24 11.75 -1.37
CA LYS A 217 12.08 10.61 -0.45
C LYS A 217 11.36 9.45 -1.10
N ILE A 218 10.54 9.73 -2.10
CA ILE A 218 9.87 8.74 -2.95
C ILE A 218 9.97 9.18 -4.41
N ARG A 219 9.85 8.23 -5.33
CA ARG A 219 9.57 8.50 -6.75
C ARG A 219 8.07 8.31 -6.96
N MET A 220 7.43 9.24 -7.65
CA MET A 220 5.99 9.16 -7.92
C MET A 220 5.75 9.11 -9.43
N PHE A 221 5.08 8.05 -9.87
CA PHE A 221 4.68 7.83 -11.25
C PHE A 221 3.20 8.17 -11.38
N LYS A 222 2.91 9.29 -12.04
CA LYS A 222 1.55 9.65 -12.44
C LYS A 222 1.20 8.79 -13.67
N GLY A 223 0.09 8.07 -13.60
CA GLY A 223 -0.47 7.29 -14.71
C GLY A 223 -0.87 8.19 -15.88
N ARG A 224 -1.35 7.57 -16.96
CA ARG A 224 -1.76 8.25 -18.20
C ARG A 224 -3.14 8.89 -18.14
#